data_AF-A0A0U3CZD9-F1
#
_entry.id   AF-A0A0U3CZD9-F1
#
_cell.length_a   1.000
_cell.length_b   1.000
_cell.length_c   1.000
_cell.angle_alpha   90.00
_cell.angle_beta   90.00
_cell.angle_gamma   90.00
#
_symmetry.space_group_name_H-M   'P 1'
#
loop_
_entity.id
_entity.type
_entity.pdbx_description
1 polymer ?
#
loop_
_entity_poly.entity_id
_entity_poly.type
_entity_poly.pdbx_seq_one_letter_code
_entity_poly.pdbx_strand_id
1 'polypeptide(L)'
;MAPRTPVVLGLVLLAAVAVATVHFWSVRPEAVRVPEPVADEAAAPALPPDPLRSGAPDPVSRQASGEPGGSGGSGSGQIVVDVSGKVHRPGVRRLPAGSRVEDALEAAGGVRAGTDVTGLNRARVLVDGEQVAVGLPPGLPVTGATGGGENGSGAAGVQGGAGPSVPLSLNTATAEQLETLPGVGPVLAQHMIDYRTENNGFRSVDELRQVNGIGDRRFADLQPLVRP
;
A
#
# COMPACT_ATOMS: atom_id res chain seq x y z
N MET A 1 42.60 -15.93 43.95
CA MET A 1 41.40 -15.10 43.75
C MET A 1 40.61 -15.71 42.58
N ALA A 2 39.44 -16.26 42.86
CA ALA A 2 38.70 -17.17 41.98
C ALA A 2 37.86 -16.44 40.90
N PRO A 3 37.63 -17.06 39.72
CA PRO A 3 36.94 -16.48 38.57
C PRO A 3 35.42 -16.44 38.79
N ARG A 4 34.89 -15.33 39.29
CA ARG A 4 33.44 -15.12 39.52
C ARG A 4 32.70 -14.58 38.29
N THR A 5 33.42 -14.04 37.32
CA THR A 5 32.90 -13.41 36.12
C THR A 5 32.09 -14.32 35.18
N PRO A 6 32.48 -15.59 34.91
CA PRO A 6 31.70 -16.44 34.00
C PRO A 6 30.36 -16.88 34.62
N VAL A 7 30.29 -17.02 35.95
CA VAL A 7 29.06 -17.39 36.67
C VAL A 7 28.05 -16.25 36.62
N VAL A 8 28.50 -15.01 36.80
CA VAL A 8 27.63 -13.82 36.70
C VAL A 8 27.10 -13.64 35.28
N LEU A 9 27.94 -13.84 34.26
CA LEU A 9 27.50 -13.74 32.86
C LEU A 9 26.46 -14.81 32.50
N GLY A 10 26.66 -16.05 32.98
CA GLY A 10 25.69 -17.13 32.78
C GLY A 10 24.32 -16.82 33.41
N LEU A 11 24.30 -16.24 34.61
CA LEU A 11 23.06 -15.85 35.28
C LEU A 11 22.31 -14.73 34.56
N VAL A 12 23.03 -13.72 34.06
CA VAL A 12 22.42 -12.61 33.30
C VAL A 12 21.81 -13.10 31.99
N LEU A 13 22.49 -14.00 31.28
CA LEU A 13 21.99 -14.56 30.04
C LEU A 13 20.73 -15.41 30.28
N LEU A 14 20.70 -16.19 31.37
CA LEU A 14 19.54 -16.99 31.74
C LEU A 14 18.34 -16.10 32.11
N ALA A 15 18.57 -14.99 32.82
CA ALA A 15 17.53 -14.01 33.13
C ALA A 15 16.97 -13.34 31.86
N ALA A 16 17.82 -12.97 30.91
CA ALA A 16 17.40 -12.36 29.65
C ALA A 16 16.52 -13.31 28.80
N VAL A 17 16.90 -14.59 28.72
CA VAL A 17 16.12 -15.61 28.01
C VAL A 17 14.76 -15.84 28.68
N ALA A 18 14.72 -15.87 30.02
CA ALA A 18 13.46 -16.01 30.76
C ALA A 18 12.51 -14.83 30.48
N VAL A 19 13.02 -13.59 30.51
CA VAL A 19 12.24 -12.39 30.20
C VAL A 19 11.72 -12.40 28.76
N ALA A 20 12.56 -12.76 27.79
CA ALA A 20 12.16 -12.86 26.39
C ALA A 20 11.06 -13.91 26.17
N THR A 21 11.16 -15.06 26.85
CA THR A 21 10.16 -16.13 26.74
C THR A 21 8.82 -15.71 27.33
N VAL A 22 8.82 -15.04 28.49
CA VAL A 22 7.61 -14.49 29.11
C VAL A 22 6.97 -13.43 28.22
N HIS A 23 7.77 -12.51 27.66
CA HIS A 23 7.27 -11.50 26.73
C HIS A 23 6.65 -12.12 25.49
N PHE A 24 7.27 -13.16 24.93
CA PHE A 24 6.74 -13.85 23.76
C PHE A 24 5.41 -14.56 24.06
N TRP A 25 5.24 -15.13 25.26
CA TRP A 25 4.01 -15.81 25.65
C TRP A 25 2.88 -14.86 26.01
N SER A 26 3.19 -13.68 26.54
CA SER A 26 2.20 -12.65 26.89
C SER A 26 1.62 -11.90 25.69
N VAL A 27 2.27 -11.97 24.52
CA VAL A 27 1.84 -11.26 23.29
C VAL A 27 1.10 -12.19 22.33
N ARG A 28 0.48 -13.29 22.82
CA ARG A 28 -0.34 -14.15 21.98
C ARG A 28 -1.53 -13.34 21.43
N PRO A 29 -1.68 -13.18 20.11
CA PRO A 29 -2.79 -12.46 19.52
C PRO A 29 -4.08 -13.25 19.77
N GLU A 30 -4.99 -12.69 20.56
CA GLU A 30 -6.30 -13.27 20.82
C GLU A 30 -7.19 -13.08 19.59
N ALA A 31 -7.69 -14.19 19.03
CA ALA A 31 -8.56 -14.14 17.87
C ALA A 31 -9.94 -13.60 18.30
N VAL A 32 -10.18 -12.32 18.00
CA VAL A 32 -11.47 -11.64 18.20
C VAL A 32 -12.52 -12.34 17.32
N ARG A 33 -13.54 -12.94 17.94
CA ARG A 33 -14.67 -13.52 17.21
C ARG A 33 -15.52 -12.42 16.59
N VAL A 34 -15.77 -12.56 15.29
CA VAL A 34 -16.70 -11.74 14.52
C VAL A 34 -18.14 -12.01 15.02
N PRO A 35 -18.95 -11.00 15.34
CA PRO A 35 -20.37 -11.17 15.64
C PRO A 35 -21.06 -11.86 14.45
N GLU A 36 -21.80 -12.94 14.71
CA GLU A 36 -22.56 -13.60 13.64
C GLU A 36 -23.60 -12.64 13.07
N PRO A 37 -23.66 -12.48 11.73
CA PRO A 37 -24.69 -11.69 11.11
C PRO A 37 -26.04 -12.35 11.40
N VAL A 38 -26.91 -11.59 12.06
CA VAL A 38 -28.33 -11.94 12.18
C VAL A 38 -28.86 -12.07 10.76
N ALA A 39 -29.12 -13.30 10.34
CA ALA A 39 -29.77 -13.57 9.07
C ALA A 39 -31.12 -12.85 9.08
N ASP A 40 -31.35 -12.03 8.05
CA ASP A 40 -32.64 -11.50 7.68
C ASP A 40 -33.69 -12.62 7.75
N GLU A 41 -34.58 -12.52 8.73
CA GLU A 41 -35.81 -13.28 8.77
C GLU A 41 -36.74 -12.74 7.67
N ALA A 42 -36.58 -13.34 6.50
CA ALA A 42 -37.65 -13.84 5.65
C ALA A 42 -39.03 -13.15 5.78
N ALA A 43 -39.37 -12.43 4.71
CA ALA A 43 -40.53 -12.72 3.87
C ALA A 43 -41.97 -12.67 4.49
N ALA A 44 -42.67 -11.58 4.12
CA ALA A 44 -44.01 -11.55 3.50
C ALA A 44 -45.26 -11.74 4.42
N PRO A 45 -46.47 -11.25 4.05
CA PRO A 45 -47.06 -11.31 2.71
C PRO A 45 -47.58 -10.00 2.11
N ALA A 46 -47.53 -9.98 0.78
CA ALA A 46 -48.20 -9.03 -0.09
C ALA A 46 -49.73 -9.12 0.02
N LEU A 47 -50.38 -7.96 0.01
CA LEU A 47 -51.83 -7.80 -0.19
C LEU A 47 -52.18 -7.96 -1.70
N PRO A 48 -53.37 -8.48 -2.02
CA PRO A 48 -53.79 -8.75 -3.40
C PRO A 48 -54.03 -7.47 -4.21
N PRO A 49 -53.82 -7.47 -5.54
CA PRO A 49 -54.19 -6.35 -6.40
C PRO A 49 -55.71 -6.36 -6.65
N ASP A 50 -56.34 -5.21 -6.41
CA ASP A 50 -57.74 -4.94 -6.74
C ASP A 50 -57.86 -4.74 -8.26
N PRO A 51 -58.61 -5.58 -9.01
CA PRO A 51 -58.92 -5.29 -10.39
C PRO A 51 -60.15 -4.39 -10.39
N LEU A 52 -60.08 -3.21 -11.04
CA LEU A 52 -61.19 -2.47 -11.67
C LEU A 52 -60.89 -0.96 -11.69
N ARG A 53 -60.12 -0.50 -12.69
CA ARG A 53 -60.55 0.68 -13.46
C ARG A 53 -59.91 0.70 -14.84
N SER A 54 -60.69 0.19 -15.78
CA SER A 54 -60.56 0.42 -17.21
C SER A 54 -60.97 1.87 -17.53
N GLY A 55 -60.19 2.56 -18.36
CA GLY A 55 -60.53 3.91 -18.83
C GLY A 55 -59.45 4.60 -19.66
N ALA A 56 -59.16 4.04 -20.85
CA ALA A 56 -58.85 4.70 -22.15
C ALA A 56 -57.75 5.80 -22.26
N PRO A 57 -57.21 6.05 -23.48
CA PRO A 57 -55.85 6.55 -23.69
C PRO A 57 -55.76 8.02 -24.12
N ASP A 58 -54.62 8.65 -23.85
CA ASP A 58 -54.12 9.82 -24.58
C ASP A 58 -52.62 9.63 -24.88
N PRO A 59 -52.17 9.72 -26.15
CA PRO A 59 -50.76 9.61 -26.49
C PRO A 59 -50.19 10.99 -26.83
N VAL A 60 -49.38 11.59 -25.95
CA VAL A 60 -48.30 12.50 -26.34
C VAL A 60 -47.38 12.77 -25.15
N SER A 61 -46.19 12.18 -25.16
CA SER A 61 -44.96 12.85 -24.71
C SER A 61 -43.75 12.08 -25.22
N ARG A 62 -43.10 12.69 -26.20
CA ARG A 62 -41.85 12.26 -26.82
C ARG A 62 -40.73 12.85 -25.97
N GLN A 63 -39.92 12.04 -25.28
CA GLN A 63 -38.62 12.52 -24.82
C GLN A 63 -37.59 11.41 -24.76
N ALA A 64 -36.47 11.70 -25.41
CA ALA A 64 -35.32 10.84 -25.61
C ALA A 64 -34.58 10.55 -24.30
N SER A 65 -34.02 9.34 -24.20
CA SER A 65 -32.88 9.05 -23.34
C SER A 65 -32.16 7.85 -23.96
N GLY A 66 -30.91 8.05 -24.36
CA GLY A 66 -30.03 6.94 -24.71
C GLY A 66 -29.67 6.16 -23.46
N GLU A 67 -29.71 4.84 -23.56
CA GLU A 67 -29.07 3.94 -22.60
C GLU A 67 -27.56 3.96 -22.81
N PRO A 68 -26.79 3.97 -21.70
CA PRO A 68 -26.14 2.72 -21.35
C PRO A 68 -26.34 2.39 -19.87
N GLY A 69 -27.10 1.32 -19.60
CA GLY A 69 -27.17 0.69 -18.28
C GLY A 69 -25.98 -0.23 -18.05
N GLY A 70 -24.83 0.35 -17.66
CA GLY A 70 -23.74 -0.39 -17.04
C GLY A 70 -24.03 -0.59 -15.55
N SER A 71 -24.20 -1.85 -15.15
CA SER A 71 -24.43 -2.23 -13.75
C SER A 71 -23.16 -2.08 -12.90
N GLY A 72 -23.24 -1.26 -11.87
CA GLY A 72 -22.31 -1.17 -10.75
C GLY A 72 -22.98 -0.40 -9.61
N GLY A 73 -23.39 -1.11 -8.56
CA GLY A 73 -24.21 -0.58 -7.47
C GLY A 73 -23.61 0.67 -6.82
N SER A 74 -24.21 1.82 -7.10
CA SER A 74 -23.98 3.08 -6.40
C SER A 74 -24.77 3.03 -5.08
N GLY A 75 -24.11 2.60 -4.01
CA GLY A 75 -24.64 2.70 -2.65
C GLY A 75 -24.51 4.13 -2.14
N SER A 76 -25.57 4.93 -2.29
CA SER A 76 -25.89 6.15 -1.53
C SER A 76 -24.72 6.99 -0.96
N GLY A 77 -23.93 7.60 -1.84
CA GLY A 77 -23.36 8.95 -1.68
C GLY A 77 -22.44 9.27 -0.49
N GLN A 78 -21.97 8.29 0.28
CA GLN A 78 -21.04 8.50 1.40
C GLN A 78 -19.89 7.49 1.34
N ILE A 79 -18.70 7.93 1.71
CA ILE A 79 -17.47 7.15 1.83
C ILE A 79 -17.00 7.16 3.28
N VAL A 80 -16.35 6.08 3.69
CA VAL A 80 -15.75 5.88 5.01
C VAL A 80 -14.25 5.93 4.85
N VAL A 81 -13.57 6.85 5.53
CA VAL A 81 -12.11 7.01 5.47
C VAL A 81 -11.50 7.03 6.85
N ASP A 82 -10.29 6.51 7.00
CA ASP A 82 -9.53 6.58 8.25
C ASP A 82 -8.50 7.70 8.20
N VAL A 83 -8.61 8.68 9.10
CA VAL A 83 -7.63 9.78 9.18
C VAL A 83 -6.69 9.56 10.37
N SER A 84 -5.42 9.33 10.09
CA SER A 84 -4.41 9.00 11.09
C SER A 84 -3.25 10.00 11.11
N GLY A 85 -2.46 9.99 12.18
CA GLY A 85 -1.30 10.88 12.33
C GLY A 85 -1.60 12.21 13.03
N LYS A 86 -0.91 13.28 12.63
CA LYS A 86 -0.88 14.58 13.34
C LYS A 86 -2.10 15.47 13.03
N VAL A 87 -3.30 14.95 13.30
CA VAL A 87 -4.58 15.68 13.24
C VAL A 87 -5.16 15.90 14.64
N HIS A 88 -6.14 16.79 14.78
CA HIS A 88 -6.77 17.06 16.08
C HIS A 88 -7.60 15.87 16.56
N ARG A 89 -8.39 15.27 15.68
CA ARG A 89 -9.26 14.13 15.96
C ARG A 89 -9.00 13.01 14.95
N PRO A 90 -8.05 12.09 15.22
CA PRO A 90 -7.84 10.94 14.36
C PRO A 90 -9.01 9.93 14.42
N GLY A 91 -9.00 8.97 13.50
CA GLY A 91 -9.95 7.86 13.39
C GLY A 91 -10.86 7.95 12.17
N VAL A 92 -11.79 6.99 12.10
CA VAL A 92 -12.71 6.80 10.97
C VAL A 92 -13.75 7.91 10.86
N ARG A 93 -13.97 8.43 9.66
CA ARG A 93 -14.93 9.49 9.32
C ARG A 93 -15.79 9.08 8.15
N ARG A 94 -17.04 9.55 8.16
CA ARG A 94 -17.99 9.41 7.04
C ARG A 94 -18.06 10.75 6.32
N LEU A 95 -17.83 10.73 5.01
CA LEU A 95 -17.80 11.91 4.15
C LEU A 95 -18.67 11.67 2.92
N PRO A 96 -19.18 12.71 2.24
CA PRO A 96 -19.81 12.55 0.95
C PRO A 96 -18.91 11.88 -0.10
N ALA A 97 -19.50 11.07 -0.98
CA ALA A 97 -18.78 10.54 -2.12
C ALA A 97 -18.27 11.69 -3.01
N GLY A 98 -17.00 11.61 -3.44
CA GLY A 98 -16.32 12.69 -4.16
C GLY A 98 -15.58 13.68 -3.26
N SER A 99 -15.65 13.53 -1.93
CA SER A 99 -14.82 14.29 -1.01
C SER A 99 -13.33 14.09 -1.29
N ARG A 100 -12.54 15.14 -1.06
CA ARG A 100 -11.09 15.13 -1.25
C ARG A 100 -10.38 14.92 0.08
N VAL A 101 -9.07 14.64 0.02
CA VAL A 101 -8.20 14.49 1.19
C VAL A 101 -8.30 15.70 2.12
N GLU A 102 -8.45 16.92 1.59
CA GLU A 102 -8.67 18.15 2.36
C GLU A 102 -9.94 18.11 3.23
N ASP A 103 -11.06 17.64 2.68
CA ASP A 103 -12.33 17.54 3.41
C ASP A 103 -12.22 16.56 4.59
N ALA A 104 -11.44 15.49 4.42
CA ALA A 104 -11.16 14.55 5.51
C ALA A 104 -10.31 15.17 6.62
N LEU A 105 -9.34 16.03 6.27
CA LEU A 105 -8.56 16.76 7.27
C LEU A 105 -9.43 17.76 8.03
N GLU A 106 -10.32 18.47 7.33
CA GLU A 106 -11.27 19.39 7.97
C GLU A 106 -12.20 18.64 8.91
N ALA A 107 -12.76 17.51 8.49
CA ALA A 107 -13.58 16.63 9.33
C ALA A 107 -12.80 16.03 10.53
N ALA A 108 -11.48 15.90 10.43
CA ALA A 108 -10.60 15.53 11.53
C ALA A 108 -10.24 16.72 12.45
N GLY A 109 -10.82 17.91 12.23
CA GLY A 109 -10.56 19.12 12.98
C GLY A 109 -9.29 19.86 12.54
N GLY A 110 -8.79 19.58 11.34
CA GLY A 110 -7.56 20.14 10.78
C GLY A 110 -6.29 19.45 11.28
N VAL A 111 -5.17 19.79 10.65
CA VAL A 111 -3.84 19.31 11.03
C VAL A 111 -3.32 20.08 12.26
N ARG A 112 -2.49 19.43 13.09
CA ARG A 112 -1.85 20.10 14.23
C ARG A 112 -0.85 21.16 13.74
N ALA A 113 -0.65 22.21 14.51
CA ALA A 113 0.31 23.27 14.19
C ALA A 113 1.73 22.70 13.96
N GLY A 114 2.40 23.18 12.91
CA GLY A 114 3.74 22.72 12.53
C GLY A 114 3.78 21.34 11.83
N THR A 115 2.63 20.78 11.46
CA THR A 115 2.59 19.55 10.67
C THR A 115 2.89 19.85 9.21
N ASP A 116 3.94 19.22 8.67
CA ASP A 116 4.22 19.26 7.23
C ASP A 116 3.18 18.42 6.47
N VAL A 117 2.51 19.06 5.52
CA VAL A 117 1.51 18.46 4.63
C VAL A 117 1.94 18.55 3.16
N THR A 118 3.16 19.01 2.88
CA THR A 118 3.68 19.22 1.51
C THR A 118 3.70 17.92 0.72
N GLY A 119 3.97 16.80 1.37
CA GLY A 119 3.93 15.47 0.75
C GLY A 119 2.53 14.88 0.54
N LEU A 120 1.47 15.55 1.02
CA LEU A 120 0.11 15.03 0.93
C LEU A 120 -0.64 15.68 -0.25
N ASN A 121 -1.14 14.86 -1.17
CA ASN A 121 -2.02 15.34 -2.23
C ASN A 121 -3.43 15.64 -1.66
N ARG A 122 -3.60 16.82 -1.05
CA ARG A 122 -4.84 17.30 -0.43
C ARG A 122 -6.02 17.40 -1.40
N ALA A 123 -5.73 17.59 -2.69
CA ALA A 123 -6.74 17.69 -3.73
C ALA A 123 -7.16 16.32 -4.28
N ARG A 124 -6.55 15.20 -3.90
CA ARG A 124 -6.96 13.88 -4.40
C ARG A 124 -8.39 13.57 -3.91
N VAL A 125 -9.22 13.02 -4.79
CA VAL A 125 -10.54 12.47 -4.43
C VAL A 125 -10.34 11.19 -3.64
N LEU A 126 -11.05 11.06 -2.53
CA LEU A 126 -11.02 9.91 -1.65
C LEU A 126 -11.91 8.79 -2.16
N VAL A 127 -11.48 7.56 -1.93
CA VAL A 127 -12.26 6.35 -2.15
C VAL A 127 -12.76 5.79 -0.81
N ASP A 128 -13.87 5.06 -0.84
CA ASP A 128 -14.36 4.34 0.34
C ASP A 128 -13.32 3.33 0.84
N GLY A 129 -13.13 3.27 2.15
CA GLY A 129 -12.13 2.44 2.83
C GLY A 129 -10.71 3.02 2.82
N GLU A 130 -10.48 4.21 2.28
CA GLU A 130 -9.13 4.79 2.15
C GLU A 130 -8.58 5.31 3.50
N GLN A 131 -7.27 5.17 3.71
CA GLN A 131 -6.56 5.73 4.86
C GLN A 131 -5.72 6.97 4.46
N VAL A 132 -5.92 8.06 5.19
CA VAL A 132 -5.19 9.33 5.06
C VAL A 132 -4.23 9.49 6.24
N ALA A 133 -2.94 9.32 5.97
CA ALA A 133 -1.87 9.53 6.95
C ALA A 133 -1.34 10.97 6.92
N VAL A 134 -1.24 11.60 8.09
CA VAL A 134 -0.86 13.01 8.23
C VAL A 134 0.43 13.17 9.03
N GLY A 135 1.42 13.86 8.45
CA GLY A 135 2.66 14.22 9.14
C GLY A 135 3.64 13.09 9.36
N LEU A 136 3.51 12.01 8.56
CA LEU A 136 4.53 10.98 8.38
C LEU A 136 5.55 11.47 7.33
N PRO A 137 6.84 11.11 7.47
CA PRO A 137 7.83 11.40 6.45
C PRO A 137 7.36 10.90 5.08
N PRO A 138 7.51 11.68 4.00
CA PRO A 138 7.23 11.17 2.66
C PRO A 138 8.08 9.90 2.44
N GLY A 139 7.42 8.77 2.15
CA GLY A 139 8.08 7.49 1.86
C GLY A 139 7.74 6.30 2.77
N LEU A 140 6.92 6.47 3.81
CA LEU A 140 6.35 5.31 4.52
C LEU A 140 5.02 4.90 3.88
N PRO A 141 4.89 3.68 3.34
CA PRO A 141 3.59 3.16 2.92
C PRO A 141 2.69 3.06 4.14
N VAL A 142 1.51 3.67 4.06
CA VAL A 142 0.38 3.27 4.89
C VAL A 142 -0.06 1.89 4.43
N THR A 143 0.26 0.88 5.23
CA THR A 143 -0.18 -0.50 5.00
C THR A 143 -1.68 -0.60 5.28
N GLY A 144 -2.48 -0.15 4.31
CA GLY A 144 -3.94 -0.16 4.33
C GLY A 144 -4.58 0.02 2.95
N ALA A 145 -3.77 0.05 1.86
CA ALA A 145 -4.28 0.10 0.50
C ALA A 145 -4.50 -1.32 -0.04
N THR A 146 -5.71 -1.85 0.11
CA THR A 146 -6.21 -2.87 -0.83
C THR A 146 -7.12 -2.19 -1.83
N GLY A 147 -6.56 -1.89 -3.01
CA GLY A 147 -7.34 -1.35 -4.13
C GLY A 147 -6.57 -0.50 -5.14
N GLY A 148 -5.54 -1.06 -5.79
CA GLY A 148 -5.03 -0.59 -7.08
C GLY A 148 -3.79 0.29 -7.03
N GLY A 149 -2.66 -0.25 -7.49
CA GLY A 149 -1.43 0.52 -7.75
C GLY A 149 -0.26 0.13 -6.85
N GLU A 150 0.18 -1.12 -6.97
CA GLU A 150 1.44 -1.63 -6.46
C GLU A 150 2.65 -0.79 -6.94
N ASN A 151 3.30 -0.10 -5.99
CA ASN A 151 4.70 -0.34 -5.58
C ASN A 151 5.31 0.90 -4.93
N GLY A 152 5.51 0.82 -3.62
CA GLY A 152 6.28 1.79 -2.86
C GLY A 152 6.39 1.33 -1.42
N SER A 153 7.41 0.56 -1.09
CA SER A 153 7.73 0.24 0.31
C SER A 153 9.21 0.47 0.55
N GLY A 154 9.48 1.38 1.49
CA GLY A 154 10.80 1.62 2.06
C GLY A 154 11.08 0.74 3.29
N ALA A 155 12.33 0.28 3.35
CA ALA A 155 13.20 0.03 4.50
C ALA A 155 12.75 -0.98 5.59
N ALA A 156 13.49 -2.09 5.73
CA ALA A 156 14.69 -2.19 6.57
C ALA A 156 15.20 -3.65 6.64
N GLY A 157 16.51 -3.82 6.72
CA GLY A 157 17.22 -5.08 6.53
C GLY A 157 16.90 -6.21 7.52
N VAL A 158 16.82 -7.41 6.97
CA VAL A 158 17.55 -8.64 7.33
C VAL A 158 17.22 -9.66 6.23
N GLN A 159 18.15 -10.57 5.93
CA GLN A 159 18.07 -11.67 4.93
C GLN A 159 18.52 -11.20 3.52
N GLY A 160 19.67 -11.59 2.98
CA GLY A 160 20.26 -12.91 3.09
C GLY A 160 19.37 -13.93 2.38
N GLY A 161 19.29 -13.83 1.06
CA GLY A 161 18.75 -14.89 0.19
C GLY A 161 17.25 -14.87 -0.06
N ALA A 162 16.83 -14.14 -1.09
CA ALA A 162 15.83 -14.56 -2.07
C ALA A 162 15.77 -13.45 -3.13
N GLY A 163 16.18 -13.77 -4.36
CA GLY A 163 16.20 -12.81 -5.47
C GLY A 163 14.81 -12.20 -5.73
N PRO A 164 14.75 -11.03 -6.40
CA PRO A 164 13.48 -10.39 -6.71
C PRO A 164 12.64 -11.31 -7.59
N SER A 165 11.37 -11.50 -7.22
CA SER A 165 10.36 -12.17 -8.06
C SER A 165 9.94 -11.35 -9.28
N VAL A 166 10.63 -10.24 -9.56
CA VAL A 166 10.40 -9.35 -10.70
C VAL A 166 11.74 -8.84 -11.25
N PRO A 167 12.06 -9.06 -12.54
CA PRO A 167 13.28 -8.52 -13.15
C PRO A 167 13.33 -6.98 -13.11
N LEU A 168 14.45 -6.44 -12.65
CA LEU A 168 14.71 -5.01 -12.54
C LEU A 168 14.98 -4.38 -13.92
N SER A 169 14.33 -3.27 -14.24
CA SER A 169 14.53 -2.57 -15.52
C SER A 169 15.80 -1.72 -15.52
N LEU A 170 16.72 -1.97 -16.44
CA LEU A 170 17.99 -1.25 -16.59
C LEU A 170 17.77 0.20 -17.04
N ASN A 171 16.76 0.43 -17.88
CA ASN A 171 16.46 1.77 -18.38
C ASN A 171 15.82 2.67 -17.32
N THR A 172 15.03 2.12 -16.40
CA THR A 172 14.28 2.92 -15.42
C THR A 172 14.81 2.81 -13.99
N ALA A 173 15.73 1.89 -13.70
CA ALA A 173 16.26 1.72 -12.36
C ALA A 173 17.02 2.96 -11.88
N THR A 174 16.89 3.24 -10.58
CA THR A 174 17.71 4.22 -9.84
C THR A 174 19.04 3.61 -9.42
N ALA A 175 20.00 4.44 -9.02
CA ALA A 175 21.31 3.96 -8.56
C ALA A 175 21.18 2.97 -7.40
N GLU A 176 20.32 3.31 -6.42
CA GLU A 176 20.06 2.49 -5.23
C GLU A 176 19.41 1.16 -5.59
N GLN A 177 18.57 1.13 -6.63
CA GLN A 177 17.95 -0.11 -7.12
C GLN A 177 18.98 -1.00 -7.82
N LEU A 178 19.89 -0.43 -8.62
CA LEU A 178 20.98 -1.18 -9.25
C LEU A 178 21.94 -1.75 -8.21
N GLU A 179 22.19 -1.05 -7.11
CA GLU A 179 23.02 -1.52 -5.99
C GLU A 179 22.42 -2.73 -5.25
N THR A 180 21.12 -2.99 -5.39
CA THR A 180 20.52 -4.22 -4.81
C THR A 180 20.92 -5.48 -5.56
N LEU A 181 21.50 -5.35 -6.76
CA LEU A 181 21.92 -6.47 -7.58
C LEU A 181 23.21 -7.11 -7.04
N PRO A 182 23.35 -8.45 -7.13
CA PRO A 182 24.52 -9.15 -6.60
C PRO A 182 25.80 -8.67 -7.29
N GLY A 183 26.75 -8.17 -6.49
CA GLY A 183 28.04 -7.71 -7.00
C GLY A 183 28.02 -6.35 -7.70
N VAL A 184 26.90 -5.61 -7.65
CA VAL A 184 26.79 -4.22 -8.09
C VAL A 184 26.90 -3.31 -6.87
N GLY A 185 27.93 -2.47 -6.84
CA GLY A 185 28.10 -1.43 -5.84
C GLY A 185 27.97 -0.03 -6.45
N PRO A 186 28.10 1.04 -5.64
CA PRO A 186 27.84 2.41 -6.06
C PRO A 186 28.59 2.83 -7.33
N VAL A 187 29.86 2.42 -7.46
CA VAL A 187 30.70 2.70 -8.64
C VAL A 187 30.14 2.04 -9.90
N LEU A 188 29.71 0.78 -9.79
CA LEU A 188 29.21 0.02 -10.93
C LEU A 188 27.80 0.46 -11.32
N ALA A 189 26.96 0.77 -10.35
CA ALA A 189 25.65 1.37 -10.58
C ALA A 189 25.78 2.70 -11.33
N GLN A 190 26.77 3.54 -10.95
CA GLN A 190 27.05 4.78 -11.68
C GLN A 190 27.49 4.51 -13.12
N HIS A 191 28.41 3.56 -13.35
CA HIS A 191 28.83 3.21 -14.72
C HIS A 191 27.67 2.70 -15.59
N MET A 192 26.69 2.00 -15.01
CA MET A 192 25.48 1.56 -15.73
C MET A 192 24.59 2.75 -16.11
N ILE A 193 24.46 3.76 -15.24
CA ILE A 193 23.72 5.01 -15.52
C ILE A 193 24.44 5.84 -16.58
N ASP A 194 25.76 5.93 -16.52
CA ASP A 194 26.57 6.65 -17.49
C ASP A 194 26.44 5.99 -18.87
N TYR A 195 26.59 4.66 -18.94
CA TYR A 195 26.37 3.90 -20.17
C TYR A 195 24.96 4.13 -20.74
N ARG A 196 23.92 4.13 -19.89
CA ARG A 196 22.53 4.42 -20.27
C ARG A 196 22.41 5.79 -20.92
N THR A 197 23.07 6.81 -20.35
CA THR A 197 23.02 8.19 -20.82
C THR A 197 23.73 8.36 -22.15
N GLU A 198 24.88 7.71 -22.32
CA GLU A 198 25.68 7.78 -23.55
C GLU A 198 25.06 6.98 -24.71
N ASN A 199 24.43 5.84 -24.42
CA ASN A 199 23.93 4.91 -25.44
C ASN A 199 22.42 5.03 -25.69
N ASN A 200 21.75 6.03 -25.08
CA ASN A 200 20.30 6.25 -25.12
C ASN A 200 19.50 5.05 -24.59
N GLY A 201 20.00 4.40 -23.55
CA GLY A 201 19.40 3.22 -22.96
C GLY A 201 20.14 1.91 -23.24
N PHE A 202 19.71 0.86 -22.54
CA PHE A 202 20.02 -0.52 -22.85
C PHE A 202 18.96 -1.05 -23.82
N ARG A 203 19.38 -1.55 -24.98
CA ARG A 203 18.48 -2.21 -25.95
C ARG A 203 18.34 -3.70 -25.68
N SER A 204 19.35 -4.27 -25.03
CA SER A 204 19.40 -5.68 -24.65
C SER A 204 20.14 -5.85 -23.33
N VAL A 205 19.90 -6.97 -22.66
CA VAL A 205 20.63 -7.30 -21.41
C VAL A 205 22.12 -7.53 -21.71
N ASP A 206 22.47 -8.05 -22.89
CA ASP A 206 23.86 -8.29 -23.31
C ASP A 206 24.74 -7.04 -23.34
N GLU A 207 24.16 -5.86 -23.50
CA GLU A 207 24.87 -4.58 -23.45
C GLU A 207 25.49 -4.29 -22.08
N LEU A 208 25.06 -4.98 -21.01
CA LEU A 208 25.74 -4.93 -19.71
C LEU A 208 27.22 -5.33 -19.79
N ARG A 209 27.62 -6.18 -20.76
CA ARG A 209 29.02 -6.55 -20.97
C ARG A 209 29.90 -5.39 -21.45
N GLN A 210 29.28 -4.33 -21.97
CA GLN A 210 29.98 -3.13 -22.45
C GLN A 210 30.23 -2.12 -21.32
N VAL A 211 29.60 -2.32 -20.17
CA VAL A 211 29.79 -1.47 -18.98
C VAL A 211 31.12 -1.82 -18.32
N ASN A 212 31.94 -0.80 -18.07
CA ASN A 212 33.25 -0.97 -17.44
C ASN A 212 33.09 -1.56 -16.03
N GLY A 213 33.67 -2.74 -15.78
CA GLY A 213 33.59 -3.43 -14.49
C GLY A 213 32.57 -4.58 -14.41
N ILE A 214 31.83 -4.86 -15.49
CA ILE A 214 31.00 -6.06 -15.63
C ILE A 214 31.75 -7.11 -16.45
N GLY A 215 32.24 -8.15 -15.78
CA GLY A 215 32.83 -9.33 -16.44
C GLY A 215 31.81 -10.46 -16.61
N ASP A 216 32.19 -11.53 -17.34
CA ASP A 216 31.30 -12.66 -17.68
C ASP A 216 30.61 -13.29 -16.46
N ARG A 217 31.32 -13.41 -15.33
CA ARG A 217 30.74 -13.95 -14.09
C ARG A 217 29.60 -13.07 -13.57
N ARG A 218 29.85 -11.76 -13.47
CA ARG A 218 28.83 -10.80 -12.98
C ARG A 218 27.67 -10.71 -13.96
N PHE A 219 27.95 -10.70 -15.25
CA PHE A 219 26.91 -10.73 -16.27
C PHE A 219 25.97 -11.93 -16.09
N ALA A 220 26.51 -13.13 -15.87
CA ALA A 220 25.71 -14.33 -15.64
C ALA A 220 24.82 -14.23 -14.39
N ASP A 221 25.33 -13.62 -13.31
CA ASP A 221 24.56 -13.41 -12.08
C ASP A 221 23.46 -12.34 -12.24
N LEU A 222 23.67 -11.36 -13.12
CA LEU A 222 22.75 -10.25 -13.35
C LEU A 222 21.68 -10.55 -14.41
N GLN A 223 22.02 -11.32 -15.44
CA GLN A 223 21.13 -11.64 -16.56
C GLN A 223 19.73 -12.13 -16.14
N PRO A 224 19.55 -13.04 -15.15
CA PRO A 224 18.21 -13.49 -14.77
C PRO A 224 17.43 -12.47 -13.92
N LEU A 225 18.10 -11.42 -13.43
CA LEU A 225 17.54 -10.46 -12.48
C LEU A 225 17.15 -9.13 -13.14
N VAL A 226 17.46 -8.94 -14.42
CA VAL A 226 17.32 -7.65 -15.09
C VAL A 226 16.64 -7.77 -16.45
N ARG A 227 16.01 -6.68 -16.88
CA ARG A 227 15.42 -6.49 -18.20
C ARG A 227 15.85 -5.13 -18.77
N PRO A 228 15.84 -4.93 -20.09
CA PRO A 228 16.06 -3.61 -20.68
C PRO A 228 15.09 -2.59 -20.10
#